data_AF-A0A966QGN7-F1
#
_entry.id   AF-A0A966QGN7-F1
#
_cell.length_a   1.000
_cell.length_b   1.000
_cell.length_c   1.000
_cell.angle_alpha   90.00
_cell.angle_beta   90.00
_cell.angle_gamma   90.00
#
_symmetry.space_group_name_H-M   'P 1'
#
loop_
_entity.id
_entity.type
_entity.pdbx_description
1 polymer ?
#
loop_
_entity_poly.entity_id
_entity_poly.type
_entity_poly.pdbx_seq_one_letter_code
_entity_poly.pdbx_strand_id
1 'polypeptide(L)'
;MVPHESVLDLIGNTPVVDVSNLSPNPRVKLMAKLEGQNPFGSVKDRIAKSMIETAIKEGVLKPGQRIMEPSSGNTGIALAAIAAVKGNPITILMPESVSIERRQMLEVFGAQIILTPGAEGSNGAVRRAEKLASENPEWCFLHQYQNDANPQAHYESTGPEILRDVPEVTHFVAGLGTSGTLMGVGRYLKEHKPGVKIVAVEPPLGERVEGLRNLDEGYIPPIFENWHGIDVLDRKRVVRPRESIEMTRRLVRECGIFAGISSGASLAGALKVANEIDVDDGVDADRR
;
A
#
# COMPACT_ATOMS: atom_id res chain seq x y z
N MET A 1 -8.63 20.85 -15.45
CA MET A 1 -9.34 19.65 -15.00
C MET A 1 -10.37 19.29 -16.05
N VAL A 2 -10.43 18.01 -16.43
CA VAL A 2 -11.52 17.46 -17.25
C VAL A 2 -12.60 16.96 -16.29
N PRO A 3 -13.90 17.10 -16.59
CA PRO A 3 -14.96 16.50 -15.76
C PRO A 3 -14.81 14.97 -15.67
N HIS A 4 -15.10 14.40 -14.49
CA HIS A 4 -15.14 12.97 -14.23
C HIS A 4 -16.57 12.55 -13.86
N GLU A 5 -17.00 11.34 -14.23
CA GLU A 5 -18.35 10.84 -13.92
C GLU A 5 -18.47 10.38 -12.46
N SER A 6 -17.37 9.89 -11.89
CA SER A 6 -17.28 9.44 -10.52
C SER A 6 -16.00 9.89 -9.84
N VAL A 7 -16.06 10.06 -8.52
CA VAL A 7 -14.85 10.21 -7.69
C VAL A 7 -13.89 9.01 -7.87
N LEU A 8 -14.43 7.83 -8.23
CA LEU A 8 -13.64 6.63 -8.49
C LEU A 8 -12.74 6.74 -9.73
N ASP A 9 -13.02 7.68 -10.62
CA ASP A 9 -12.20 7.95 -11.81
C ASP A 9 -10.94 8.77 -11.47
N LEU A 10 -10.91 9.35 -10.27
CA LEU A 10 -9.75 10.06 -9.73
C LEU A 10 -8.74 9.12 -9.03
N ILE A 11 -9.06 7.83 -8.92
CA ILE A 11 -8.13 6.84 -8.35
C ILE A 11 -7.04 6.54 -9.37
N GLY A 12 -5.80 6.77 -8.97
CA GLY A 12 -4.61 6.59 -9.79
C GLY A 12 -4.11 7.86 -10.47
N ASN A 13 -3.18 7.71 -11.42
CA ASN A 13 -2.46 8.82 -12.06
C ASN A 13 -1.92 9.86 -11.07
N THR A 14 -1.41 9.38 -9.93
CA THR A 14 -0.94 10.23 -8.84
C THR A 14 0.38 10.92 -9.22
N PRO A 15 0.65 12.14 -8.74
CA PRO A 15 1.89 12.83 -9.07
C PRO A 15 3.14 12.14 -8.53
N VAL A 16 4.27 12.40 -9.19
CA VAL A 16 5.61 12.10 -8.68
C VAL A 16 6.29 13.43 -8.36
N VAL A 17 6.94 13.52 -7.20
CA VAL A 17 7.68 14.70 -6.77
C VAL A 17 9.13 14.36 -6.49
N ASP A 18 10.05 15.17 -7.01
CA ASP A 18 11.47 15.11 -6.69
C ASP A 18 11.70 15.55 -5.24
N VAL A 19 12.29 14.66 -4.43
CA VAL A 19 12.68 14.88 -3.02
C VAL A 19 14.18 14.65 -2.84
N SER A 20 14.97 14.83 -3.89
CA SER A 20 16.42 14.58 -3.91
C SER A 20 17.19 15.50 -2.96
N ASN A 21 16.60 16.60 -2.50
CA ASN A 21 17.17 17.43 -1.43
C ASN A 21 17.36 16.68 -0.11
N LEU A 22 16.63 15.56 0.08
CA LEU A 22 16.79 14.67 1.23
C LEU A 22 17.87 13.59 1.02
N SER A 23 18.35 13.41 -0.21
CA SER A 23 19.27 12.34 -0.56
C SER A 23 20.63 12.52 0.15
N PRO A 24 21.17 11.49 0.81
CA PRO A 24 22.52 11.55 1.39
C PRO A 24 23.61 11.49 0.30
N ASN A 25 23.25 11.10 -0.93
CA ASN A 25 24.16 10.99 -2.06
C ASN A 25 23.71 11.98 -3.15
N PRO A 26 24.48 13.05 -3.43
CA PRO A 26 24.08 14.09 -4.38
C PRO A 26 23.95 13.59 -5.83
N ARG A 27 24.45 12.38 -6.12
CA ARG A 27 24.34 11.74 -7.43
C ARG A 27 23.11 10.84 -7.56
N VAL A 28 22.35 10.63 -6.48
CA VAL A 28 21.14 9.79 -6.47
C VAL A 28 19.92 10.68 -6.34
N LYS A 29 19.05 10.61 -7.36
CA LYS A 29 17.72 11.23 -7.31
C LYS A 29 16.75 10.39 -6.49
N LEU A 30 15.87 11.05 -5.74
CA LEU A 30 14.79 10.42 -4.99
C LEU A 30 13.46 10.97 -5.49
N MET A 31 12.59 10.07 -5.97
CA MET A 31 11.28 10.40 -6.51
C MET A 31 10.19 9.81 -5.62
N ALA A 32 9.29 10.65 -5.11
CA ALA A 32 8.17 10.24 -4.28
C ALA A 32 6.87 10.15 -5.10
N LYS A 33 6.33 8.94 -5.29
CA LYS A 33 4.99 8.72 -5.87
C LYS A 33 3.92 9.03 -4.82
N LEU A 34 3.14 10.09 -5.02
CA LEU A 34 2.24 10.66 -4.01
C LEU A 34 0.88 9.94 -3.95
N GLU A 35 0.90 8.67 -3.56
CA GLU A 35 -0.32 7.87 -3.41
C GLU A 35 -1.31 8.37 -2.33
N GLY A 36 -0.90 9.32 -1.49
CA GLY A 36 -1.80 10.05 -0.60
C GLY A 36 -2.76 11.00 -1.33
N GLN A 37 -2.55 11.25 -2.62
CA GLN A 37 -3.41 12.09 -3.46
C GLN A 37 -4.51 11.32 -4.21
N ASN A 38 -4.66 10.01 -3.96
CA ASN A 38 -5.90 9.34 -4.31
C ASN A 38 -7.08 9.95 -3.50
N PRO A 39 -8.32 9.90 -3.99
CA PRO A 39 -9.47 10.62 -3.39
C PRO A 39 -9.78 10.27 -1.93
N PHE A 40 -9.46 9.05 -1.49
CA PHE A 40 -9.64 8.59 -0.11
C PHE A 40 -8.32 8.57 0.68
N GLY A 41 -7.29 9.21 0.13
CA GLY A 41 -6.07 9.60 0.86
C GLY A 41 -4.99 8.53 0.91
N SER A 42 -5.05 7.48 0.09
CA SER A 42 -4.04 6.42 0.16
C SER A 42 -3.87 5.56 -1.09
N VAL A 43 -2.77 4.81 -1.13
CA VAL A 43 -2.52 3.75 -2.13
C VAL A 43 -3.58 2.65 -2.14
N LYS A 44 -4.37 2.50 -1.05
CA LYS A 44 -5.35 1.43 -0.91
C LYS A 44 -6.60 1.65 -1.75
N ASP A 45 -6.83 2.86 -2.23
CA ASP A 45 -7.91 3.20 -3.17
C ASP A 45 -7.83 2.33 -4.42
N ARG A 46 -6.60 2.09 -4.92
CA ARG A 46 -6.34 1.23 -6.09
C ARG A 46 -6.78 -0.21 -5.85
N ILE A 47 -6.35 -0.79 -4.73
CA ILE A 47 -6.64 -2.20 -4.43
C ILE A 47 -8.11 -2.40 -4.07
N ALA A 48 -8.71 -1.43 -3.38
CA ALA A 48 -10.12 -1.47 -3.02
C ALA A 48 -11.01 -1.41 -4.28
N LYS A 49 -10.68 -0.51 -5.22
CA LYS A 49 -11.35 -0.42 -6.51
C LYS A 49 -11.20 -1.74 -7.28
N SER A 50 -9.98 -2.23 -7.42
CA SER A 50 -9.69 -3.47 -8.17
C SER A 50 -10.39 -4.69 -7.57
N MET A 51 -10.33 -4.90 -6.24
CA MET A 51 -10.99 -6.05 -5.60
C MET A 51 -12.51 -6.01 -5.77
N ILE A 52 -13.15 -4.84 -5.62
CA ILE A 52 -14.61 -4.71 -5.80
C ILE A 52 -15.00 -4.91 -7.27
N GLU A 53 -14.30 -4.28 -8.21
CA GLU A 53 -14.62 -4.36 -9.64
C GLU A 53 -14.37 -5.76 -10.20
N THR A 54 -13.30 -6.44 -9.76
CA THR A 54 -13.05 -7.85 -10.09
C THR A 54 -14.15 -8.75 -9.52
N ALA A 55 -14.53 -8.59 -8.25
CA ALA A 55 -15.60 -9.39 -7.65
C ALA A 55 -16.95 -9.20 -8.36
N ILE A 56 -17.26 -7.98 -8.82
CA ILE A 56 -18.47 -7.71 -9.63
C ILE A 56 -18.36 -8.40 -10.99
N LYS A 57 -17.24 -8.23 -11.68
CA LYS A 57 -16.99 -8.80 -13.01
C LYS A 57 -17.07 -10.33 -13.01
N GLU A 58 -16.59 -10.97 -11.95
CA GLU A 58 -16.63 -12.42 -11.76
C GLU A 58 -17.97 -12.94 -11.22
N GLY A 59 -18.91 -12.04 -10.88
CA GLY A 59 -20.22 -12.39 -10.32
C GLY A 59 -20.18 -12.85 -8.86
N VAL A 60 -19.03 -12.73 -8.18
CA VAL A 60 -18.84 -13.02 -6.75
C VAL A 60 -19.55 -11.97 -5.89
N LEU A 61 -19.50 -10.70 -6.31
CA LEU A 61 -20.21 -9.60 -5.66
C LEU A 61 -21.43 -9.17 -6.50
N LYS A 62 -22.62 -9.31 -5.92
CA LYS A 62 -23.91 -8.92 -6.51
C LYS A 62 -24.35 -7.53 -6.04
N PRO A 63 -25.22 -6.84 -6.79
CA PRO A 63 -25.81 -5.57 -6.35
C PRO A 63 -26.45 -5.68 -4.96
N GLY A 64 -26.12 -4.76 -4.06
CA GLY A 64 -26.64 -4.73 -2.68
C GLY A 64 -26.11 -5.83 -1.75
N GLN A 65 -25.27 -6.76 -2.24
CA GLN A 65 -24.66 -7.79 -1.40
C GLN A 65 -23.64 -7.15 -0.44
N ARG A 66 -23.59 -7.68 0.78
CA ARG A 66 -22.71 -7.15 1.82
C ARG A 66 -21.26 -7.52 1.57
N ILE A 67 -20.37 -6.54 1.68
CA ILE A 67 -18.92 -6.70 1.67
C ILE A 67 -18.42 -6.84 3.11
N MET A 68 -17.39 -7.64 3.32
CA MET A 68 -16.70 -7.77 4.59
C MET A 68 -15.19 -7.70 4.42
N GLU A 69 -14.50 -7.02 5.34
CA GLU A 69 -13.02 -6.99 5.39
C GLU A 69 -12.50 -6.76 6.83
N PRO A 70 -11.49 -7.51 7.30
CA PRO A 70 -10.74 -7.16 8.50
C PRO A 70 -9.72 -6.06 8.17
N SER A 71 -10.00 -4.83 8.61
CA SER A 71 -9.07 -3.72 8.40
C SER A 71 -9.27 -2.61 9.43
N SER A 72 -8.17 -2.19 10.04
CA SER A 72 -8.12 -1.06 10.96
C SER A 72 -7.58 0.23 10.34
N GLY A 73 -7.37 0.28 9.02
CA GLY A 73 -6.70 1.39 8.36
C GLY A 73 -7.21 1.66 6.95
N ASN A 74 -6.29 2.13 6.09
CA ASN A 74 -6.60 2.68 4.77
C ASN A 74 -7.41 1.75 3.85
N THR A 75 -7.22 0.43 3.90
CA THR A 75 -8.02 -0.50 3.09
C THR A 75 -9.50 -0.45 3.46
N GLY A 76 -9.81 -0.37 4.76
CA GLY A 76 -11.18 -0.28 5.24
C GLY A 76 -11.85 1.02 4.80
N ILE A 77 -11.12 2.14 4.89
CA ILE A 77 -11.61 3.46 4.46
C ILE A 77 -11.90 3.47 2.97
N ALA A 78 -10.95 3.01 2.15
CA ALA A 78 -11.10 2.94 0.70
C ALA A 78 -12.25 2.00 0.30
N LEU A 79 -12.34 0.81 0.89
CA LEU A 79 -13.44 -0.12 0.62
C LEU A 79 -14.79 0.46 1.05
N ALA A 80 -14.88 1.12 2.20
CA ALA A 80 -16.13 1.70 2.66
C ALA A 80 -16.62 2.81 1.73
N ALA A 81 -15.72 3.71 1.31
CA ALA A 81 -16.05 4.77 0.37
C ALA A 81 -16.51 4.22 -0.99
N ILE A 82 -15.80 3.23 -1.54
CA ILE A 82 -16.14 2.64 -2.84
C ILE A 82 -17.44 1.82 -2.75
N ALA A 83 -17.63 1.05 -1.69
CA ALA A 83 -18.85 0.28 -1.45
C ALA A 83 -20.08 1.20 -1.35
N ALA A 84 -19.96 2.34 -0.66
CA ALA A 84 -21.02 3.35 -0.59
C ALA A 84 -21.38 3.90 -1.99
N VAL A 85 -20.39 4.22 -2.82
CA VAL A 85 -20.61 4.68 -4.20
C VAL A 85 -21.24 3.60 -5.09
N LYS A 86 -20.87 2.34 -4.91
CA LYS A 86 -21.39 1.20 -5.69
C LYS A 86 -22.72 0.63 -5.13
N GLY A 87 -23.19 1.11 -3.98
CA GLY A 87 -24.45 0.69 -3.37
C GLY A 87 -24.39 -0.65 -2.64
N ASN A 88 -23.22 -1.07 -2.16
CA ASN A 88 -23.03 -2.28 -1.37
C ASN A 88 -22.84 -1.94 0.11
N PRO A 89 -23.62 -2.52 1.05
CA PRO A 89 -23.35 -2.37 2.47
C PRO A 89 -22.02 -3.04 2.82
N ILE A 90 -21.29 -2.50 3.79
CA ILE A 90 -19.97 -3.01 4.17
C ILE A 90 -19.85 -3.20 5.68
N THR A 91 -19.18 -4.28 6.08
CA THR A 91 -18.83 -4.57 7.47
C THR A 91 -17.32 -4.63 7.63
N ILE A 92 -16.78 -3.82 8.53
CA ILE A 92 -15.36 -3.77 8.83
C ILE A 92 -15.11 -4.36 10.21
N LEU A 93 -14.23 -5.36 10.26
CA LEU A 93 -13.77 -5.94 11.52
C LEU A 93 -12.46 -5.27 11.92
N MET A 94 -12.39 -4.76 13.15
CA MET A 94 -11.15 -4.15 13.67
C MET A 94 -10.99 -4.32 15.18
N PRO A 95 -9.77 -4.24 15.72
CA PRO A 95 -9.55 -4.29 17.16
C PRO A 95 -10.07 -3.06 17.91
N GLU A 96 -10.52 -3.24 19.16
CA GLU A 96 -10.91 -2.13 20.05
C GLU A 96 -9.77 -1.16 20.38
N SER A 97 -8.52 -1.52 20.10
CA SER A 97 -7.36 -0.64 20.28
C SER A 97 -7.18 0.38 19.15
N VAL A 98 -7.97 0.30 18.08
CA VAL A 98 -7.91 1.24 16.94
C VAL A 98 -8.51 2.58 17.36
N SER A 99 -7.89 3.68 16.91
CA SER A 99 -8.29 5.05 17.28
C SER A 99 -9.73 5.37 16.88
N ILE A 100 -10.34 6.31 17.60
CA ILE A 100 -11.75 6.70 17.40
C ILE A 100 -11.93 7.40 16.06
N GLU A 101 -10.96 8.21 15.64
CA GLU A 101 -10.99 8.98 14.39
C GLU A 101 -11.13 8.05 13.18
N ARG A 102 -10.50 6.86 13.24
CA ARG A 102 -10.63 5.86 12.18
C ARG A 102 -12.00 5.21 12.15
N ARG A 103 -12.63 4.99 13.30
CA ARG A 103 -14.00 4.46 13.38
C ARG A 103 -14.98 5.46 12.82
N GLN A 104 -14.86 6.72 13.24
CA GLN A 104 -15.69 7.82 12.74
C GLN A 104 -15.59 7.97 11.23
N MET A 105 -14.38 7.86 10.66
CA MET A 105 -14.19 7.92 9.21
C MET A 105 -14.90 6.80 8.47
N LEU A 106 -14.91 5.59 9.02
CA LEU A 106 -15.62 4.45 8.44
C LEU A 106 -17.15 4.60 8.56
N GLU A 107 -17.63 5.10 9.71
CA GLU A 107 -19.04 5.37 9.95
C GLU A 107 -19.60 6.45 9.01
N VAL A 108 -18.80 7.47 8.68
CA VAL A 108 -19.18 8.51 7.69
C VAL A 108 -19.45 7.91 6.31
N PHE A 109 -18.72 6.85 5.93
CA PHE A 109 -18.97 6.11 4.70
C PHE A 109 -20.04 5.02 4.85
N GLY A 110 -20.75 4.95 5.99
CA GLY A 110 -21.83 4.01 6.23
C GLY A 110 -21.37 2.59 6.54
N ALA A 111 -20.11 2.37 6.92
CA ALA A 111 -19.62 1.06 7.30
C ALA A 111 -20.18 0.63 8.66
N GLN A 112 -20.64 -0.62 8.75
CA GLN A 112 -20.89 -1.26 10.04
C GLN A 112 -19.56 -1.73 10.63
N ILE A 113 -19.28 -1.39 11.88
CA ILE A 113 -18.06 -1.82 12.56
C ILE A 113 -18.37 -2.97 13.50
N ILE A 114 -17.59 -4.05 13.41
CA ILE A 114 -17.55 -5.12 14.40
C ILE A 114 -16.20 -5.04 15.11
N LEU A 115 -16.25 -4.75 16.41
CA LEU A 115 -15.06 -4.68 17.24
C LEU A 115 -14.62 -6.08 17.68
N THR A 116 -13.31 -6.27 17.75
CA THR A 116 -12.65 -7.51 18.22
C THR A 116 -11.71 -7.18 19.39
N PRO A 117 -11.38 -8.16 20.26
CA PRO A 117 -10.56 -7.91 21.43
C PRO A 117 -9.24 -7.21 21.08
N GLY A 118 -8.98 -6.05 21.68
CA GLY A 118 -7.79 -5.24 21.38
C GLY A 118 -6.47 -5.99 21.52
N ALA A 119 -6.37 -6.88 22.51
CA ALA A 119 -5.18 -7.69 22.79
C ALA A 119 -4.79 -8.65 21.64
N GLU A 120 -5.75 -9.06 20.81
CA GLU A 120 -5.48 -9.95 19.67
C GLU A 120 -5.00 -9.21 18.42
N GLY A 121 -5.12 -7.87 18.41
CA GLY A 121 -4.72 -7.03 17.30
C GLY A 121 -5.33 -7.43 15.96
N SER A 122 -4.68 -7.02 14.86
CA SER A 122 -5.18 -7.28 13.51
C SER A 122 -5.31 -8.76 13.18
N ASN A 123 -4.47 -9.62 13.77
CA ASN A 123 -4.54 -11.07 13.55
C ASN A 123 -5.81 -11.66 14.18
N GLY A 124 -6.27 -11.15 15.32
CA GLY A 124 -7.58 -11.50 15.88
C GLY A 124 -8.75 -11.07 14.98
N ALA A 125 -8.67 -9.86 14.41
CA ALA A 125 -9.67 -9.39 13.46
C ALA A 125 -9.76 -10.28 12.21
N VAL A 126 -8.62 -10.74 11.68
CA VAL A 126 -8.58 -11.69 10.54
C VAL A 126 -9.24 -13.02 10.91
N ARG A 127 -8.86 -13.65 12.03
CA ARG A 127 -9.48 -14.91 12.47
C ARG A 127 -10.99 -14.78 12.67
N ARG A 128 -11.45 -13.66 13.24
CA ARG A 128 -12.89 -13.42 13.42
C ARG A 128 -13.59 -13.23 12.07
N ALA A 129 -12.96 -12.55 11.11
CA ALA A 129 -13.51 -12.38 9.77
C ALA A 129 -13.65 -13.73 9.04
N GLU A 130 -12.64 -14.61 9.12
CA GLU A 130 -12.72 -15.95 8.55
C GLU A 130 -13.87 -16.78 9.14
N LYS A 131 -14.03 -16.73 10.47
CA LYS A 131 -15.17 -17.38 11.14
C LYS A 131 -16.51 -16.76 10.74
N LEU A 132 -16.58 -15.43 10.63
CA LEU A 132 -17.82 -14.76 10.26
C LEU A 132 -18.20 -15.01 8.79
N ALA A 133 -17.21 -15.19 7.91
CA ALA A 133 -17.42 -15.57 6.51
C ALA A 133 -18.05 -16.97 6.40
N SER A 134 -17.63 -17.93 7.25
CA SER A 134 -18.26 -19.26 7.27
C SER A 134 -19.66 -19.26 7.88
N GLU A 135 -19.92 -18.35 8.83
CA GLU A 135 -21.26 -18.12 9.41
C GLU A 135 -22.22 -17.39 8.46
N ASN A 136 -21.71 -16.59 7.51
CA ASN A 136 -22.48 -15.76 6.57
C ASN A 136 -21.97 -15.96 5.13
N PRO A 137 -22.18 -17.14 4.52
CA PRO A 137 -21.64 -17.46 3.19
C PRO A 137 -22.23 -16.58 2.08
N GLU A 138 -23.30 -15.85 2.34
CA GLU A 138 -23.90 -14.88 1.42
C GLU A 138 -23.18 -13.52 1.41
N TRP A 139 -22.22 -13.27 2.32
CA TRP A 139 -21.41 -12.05 2.31
C TRP A 139 -20.18 -12.23 1.42
N CYS A 140 -19.77 -11.15 0.76
CA CYS A 140 -18.57 -11.12 -0.05
C CYS A 140 -17.38 -10.73 0.83
N PHE A 141 -16.55 -11.70 1.20
CA PHE A 141 -15.28 -11.47 1.87
C PHE A 141 -14.18 -11.23 0.82
N LEU A 142 -13.70 -9.98 0.69
CA LEU A 142 -12.71 -9.63 -0.34
C LEU A 142 -11.32 -10.16 -0.02
N HIS A 143 -10.91 -10.14 1.24
CA HIS A 143 -9.70 -10.77 1.77
C HIS A 143 -8.39 -10.28 1.12
N GLN A 144 -7.98 -9.03 1.41
CA GLN A 144 -6.85 -8.37 0.74
C GLN A 144 -5.49 -9.11 0.82
N TYR A 145 -5.32 -10.03 1.77
CA TYR A 145 -4.08 -10.82 1.94
C TYR A 145 -4.01 -12.05 1.01
N GLN A 146 -5.14 -12.44 0.41
CA GLN A 146 -5.25 -13.60 -0.48
C GLN A 146 -5.76 -13.23 -1.88
N ASN A 147 -6.35 -12.05 -2.04
CA ASN A 147 -6.98 -11.62 -3.29
C ASN A 147 -5.97 -11.13 -4.32
N ASP A 148 -5.89 -11.81 -5.47
CA ASP A 148 -4.98 -11.45 -6.57
C ASP A 148 -5.26 -10.08 -7.17
N ALA A 149 -6.48 -9.55 -7.04
CA ALA A 149 -6.80 -8.20 -7.48
C ALA A 149 -6.00 -7.12 -6.72
N ASN A 150 -5.47 -7.42 -5.53
CA ASN A 150 -4.61 -6.49 -4.80
C ASN A 150 -3.26 -6.24 -5.53
N PRO A 151 -2.37 -7.23 -5.69
CA PRO A 151 -1.14 -7.03 -6.47
C PRO A 151 -1.43 -6.71 -7.94
N GLN A 152 -2.49 -7.27 -8.55
CA GLN A 152 -2.88 -6.94 -9.93
C GLN A 152 -3.15 -5.43 -10.11
N ALA A 153 -3.84 -4.79 -9.15
CA ALA A 153 -4.09 -3.35 -9.21
C ALA A 153 -2.80 -2.54 -9.38
N HIS A 154 -1.72 -2.96 -8.72
CA HIS A 154 -0.43 -2.30 -8.79
C HIS A 154 0.33 -2.65 -10.07
N TYR A 155 0.21 -3.88 -10.55
CA TYR A 155 0.79 -4.32 -11.82
C TYR A 155 0.17 -3.58 -13.00
N GLU A 156 -1.14 -3.38 -13.00
CA GLU A 156 -1.87 -2.75 -14.11
C GLU A 156 -1.90 -1.21 -14.05
N SER A 157 -1.58 -0.62 -12.90
CA SER A 157 -1.63 0.85 -12.75
C SER A 157 -0.35 1.45 -12.16
N THR A 158 -0.03 1.16 -10.90
CA THR A 158 1.08 1.82 -10.19
C THR A 158 2.43 1.60 -10.88
N GLY A 159 2.73 0.38 -11.31
CA GLY A 159 3.95 0.05 -12.06
C GLY A 159 4.07 0.81 -13.39
N PRO A 160 3.08 0.72 -14.28
CA PRO A 160 3.04 1.48 -15.54
C PRO A 160 3.18 2.99 -15.33
N GLU A 161 2.47 3.56 -14.36
CA GLU A 161 2.57 4.98 -14.06
C GLU A 161 3.98 5.37 -13.60
N ILE A 162 4.60 4.58 -12.71
CA ILE A 162 5.98 4.85 -12.27
C ILE A 162 6.96 4.79 -13.44
N LEU A 163 6.87 3.78 -14.30
CA LEU A 163 7.78 3.65 -15.44
C LEU A 163 7.56 4.76 -16.48
N ARG A 164 6.31 5.19 -16.68
CA ARG A 164 5.96 6.31 -17.56
C ARG A 164 6.52 7.63 -17.02
N ASP A 165 6.34 7.88 -15.71
CA ASP A 165 6.67 9.15 -15.08
C ASP A 165 8.16 9.26 -14.72
N VAL A 166 8.85 8.14 -14.47
CA VAL A 166 10.28 8.05 -14.15
C VAL A 166 10.95 6.91 -14.96
N PRO A 167 11.13 7.07 -16.28
CA PRO A 167 11.70 6.04 -17.14
C PRO A 167 13.10 5.57 -16.74
N GLU A 168 13.85 6.38 -15.99
CA GLU A 168 15.20 6.12 -15.49
C GLU A 168 15.25 5.35 -14.16
N VAL A 169 14.11 4.94 -13.59
CA VAL A 169 14.05 4.25 -12.29
C VAL A 169 15.02 3.07 -12.21
N THR A 170 15.85 3.04 -11.17
CA THR A 170 16.80 1.93 -10.89
C THR A 170 16.38 1.11 -9.68
N HIS A 171 15.71 1.73 -8.72
CA HIS A 171 15.26 1.12 -7.49
C HIS A 171 13.82 1.53 -7.20
N PHE A 172 12.99 0.57 -6.80
CA PHE A 172 11.68 0.83 -6.20
C PHE A 172 11.70 0.41 -4.73
N VAL A 173 11.46 1.37 -3.84
CA VAL A 173 11.49 1.16 -2.39
C VAL A 173 10.12 1.42 -1.81
N ALA A 174 9.54 0.44 -1.12
CA ALA A 174 8.21 0.58 -0.53
C ALA A 174 8.05 -0.21 0.76
N GLY A 175 7.17 0.28 1.63
CA GLY A 175 6.76 -0.39 2.86
C GLY A 175 6.09 -1.74 2.61
N LEU A 176 6.45 -2.74 3.41
CA LEU A 176 5.88 -4.07 3.38
C LEU A 176 4.68 -4.16 4.32
N GLY A 177 3.49 -4.31 3.75
CA GLY A 177 2.23 -4.54 4.48
C GLY A 177 1.58 -5.85 4.05
N THR A 178 0.56 -5.76 3.19
CA THR A 178 -0.03 -6.94 2.53
C THR A 178 0.94 -7.61 1.55
N SER A 179 2.00 -6.91 1.13
CA SER A 179 2.94 -7.19 0.04
C SER A 179 2.48 -6.75 -1.36
N GLY A 180 1.18 -6.57 -1.59
CA GLY A 180 0.63 -6.33 -2.94
C GLY A 180 1.28 -5.20 -3.73
N THR A 181 1.61 -4.08 -3.09
CA THR A 181 2.33 -2.96 -3.75
C THR A 181 3.70 -3.36 -4.25
N LEU A 182 4.50 -4.07 -3.43
CA LEU A 182 5.83 -4.55 -3.84
C LEU A 182 5.71 -5.62 -4.92
N MET A 183 4.74 -6.53 -4.81
CA MET A 183 4.55 -7.62 -5.77
C MET A 183 4.12 -7.10 -7.14
N GLY A 184 3.05 -6.30 -7.20
CA GLY A 184 2.52 -5.82 -8.47
C GLY A 184 3.47 -4.86 -9.18
N VAL A 185 3.98 -3.84 -8.48
CA VAL A 185 4.96 -2.92 -9.06
C VAL A 185 6.25 -3.66 -9.43
N GLY A 186 6.73 -4.54 -8.55
CA GLY A 186 7.99 -5.24 -8.74
C GLY A 186 7.99 -6.15 -9.96
N ARG A 187 6.93 -6.95 -10.16
CA ARG A 187 6.79 -7.77 -11.36
C ARG A 187 6.73 -6.93 -12.62
N TYR A 188 5.86 -5.92 -12.64
CA TYR A 188 5.73 -5.04 -13.81
C TYR A 188 7.09 -4.41 -14.18
N LEU A 189 7.79 -3.82 -13.22
CA LEU A 189 9.07 -3.17 -13.47
C LEU A 189 10.15 -4.15 -13.91
N LYS A 190 10.23 -5.36 -13.33
CA LYS A 190 11.22 -6.37 -13.75
C LYS A 190 10.97 -6.86 -15.18
N GLU A 191 9.71 -6.97 -15.59
CA GLU A 191 9.33 -7.38 -16.95
C GLU A 191 9.61 -6.29 -17.99
N HIS A 192 9.37 -5.02 -17.66
CA HIS A 192 9.43 -3.90 -18.62
C HIS A 192 10.73 -3.10 -18.55
N LYS A 193 11.48 -3.21 -17.46
CA LYS A 193 12.80 -2.58 -17.26
C LYS A 193 13.71 -3.55 -16.46
N PRO A 194 14.25 -4.59 -17.13
CA PRO A 194 15.15 -5.53 -16.47
C PRO A 194 16.31 -4.82 -15.77
N GLY A 195 16.63 -5.26 -14.55
CA GLY A 195 17.69 -4.66 -13.72
C GLY A 195 17.17 -3.76 -12.60
N VAL A 196 15.91 -3.31 -12.64
CA VAL A 196 15.30 -2.58 -11.51
C VAL A 196 15.32 -3.43 -10.24
N LYS A 197 15.76 -2.82 -9.14
CA LYS A 197 15.84 -3.43 -7.82
C LYS A 197 14.61 -3.12 -6.98
N ILE A 198 13.99 -4.16 -6.43
CA ILE A 198 12.80 -4.02 -5.58
C ILE A 198 13.21 -4.20 -4.13
N VAL A 199 12.96 -3.17 -3.31
CA VAL A 199 13.40 -3.13 -1.91
C VAL A 199 12.20 -2.96 -0.99
N ALA A 200 11.99 -3.97 -0.13
CA ALA A 200 10.96 -3.91 0.90
C ALA A 200 11.47 -3.16 2.15
N VAL A 201 10.60 -2.37 2.76
CA VAL A 201 10.87 -1.73 4.05
C VAL A 201 9.97 -2.33 5.13
N GLU A 202 10.58 -2.83 6.20
CA GLU A 202 9.88 -3.43 7.34
C GLU A 202 10.42 -2.91 8.68
N PRO A 203 9.61 -2.91 9.77
CA PRO A 203 10.12 -2.64 11.10
C PRO A 203 10.96 -3.81 11.64
N PRO A 204 11.76 -3.59 12.70
CA PRO A 204 12.37 -4.70 13.44
C PRO A 204 11.32 -5.67 13.97
N LEU A 205 11.69 -6.94 14.13
CA LEU A 205 10.81 -7.95 14.73
C LEU A 205 10.33 -7.50 16.12
N GLY A 206 9.02 -7.47 16.32
CA GLY A 206 8.39 -7.06 17.58
C GLY A 206 8.21 -5.54 17.75
N GLU A 207 8.73 -4.73 16.82
CA GLU A 207 8.48 -3.29 16.75
C GLU A 207 7.40 -2.97 15.70
N ARG A 208 6.69 -1.86 15.87
CA ARG A 208 5.58 -1.50 14.98
C ARG A 208 5.79 -0.14 14.32
N VAL A 209 5.70 -0.13 13.00
CA VAL A 209 5.40 1.05 12.20
C VAL A 209 4.02 0.84 11.60
N GLU A 210 3.13 1.81 11.79
CA GLU A 210 1.76 1.71 11.32
C GLU A 210 1.66 1.40 9.81
N GLY A 211 0.89 0.38 9.46
CA GLY A 211 0.69 -0.06 8.09
C GLY A 211 1.80 -0.96 7.54
N LEU A 212 2.87 -1.20 8.29
CA LEU A 212 3.95 -2.11 7.94
C LEU A 212 3.90 -3.39 8.79
N ARG A 213 4.46 -4.46 8.24
CA ARG A 213 4.61 -5.79 8.84
C ARG A 213 6.05 -6.24 8.68
N ASN A 214 6.47 -7.15 9.55
CA ASN A 214 7.70 -7.90 9.40
C ASN A 214 7.34 -9.36 9.05
N LEU A 215 7.94 -9.93 8.00
CA LEU A 215 7.60 -11.30 7.56
C LEU A 215 7.96 -12.38 8.59
N ASP A 216 8.92 -12.09 9.47
CA ASP A 216 9.41 -13.01 10.50
C ASP A 216 8.48 -13.05 11.74
N GLU A 217 7.37 -12.30 11.75
CA GLU A 217 6.33 -12.33 12.80
C GLU A 217 5.41 -13.56 12.72
N GLY A 218 5.69 -14.52 11.84
CA GLY A 218 4.97 -15.78 11.74
C GLY A 218 3.69 -15.73 10.88
N TYR A 219 3.51 -14.68 10.09
CA TYR A 219 2.46 -14.59 9.07
C TYR A 219 2.99 -13.96 7.78
N ILE A 220 3.18 -14.81 6.77
CA ILE A 220 3.49 -14.38 5.40
C ILE A 220 2.16 -14.25 4.66
N PRO A 221 1.82 -13.06 4.11
CA PRO A 221 0.59 -12.91 3.33
C PRO A 221 0.57 -13.88 2.13
N PRO A 222 -0.52 -14.63 1.87
CA PRO A 222 -0.56 -15.55 0.75
C PRO A 222 -0.29 -14.91 -0.61
N ILE A 223 -0.69 -13.65 -0.83
CA ILE A 223 -0.31 -12.94 -2.06
C ILE A 223 1.21 -12.73 -2.21
N PHE A 224 2.00 -12.74 -1.13
CA PHE A 224 3.46 -12.72 -1.24
C PHE A 224 3.97 -14.02 -1.86
N GLU A 225 3.46 -15.17 -1.43
CA GLU A 225 3.88 -16.48 -1.93
C GLU A 225 3.36 -16.72 -3.35
N ASN A 226 2.07 -16.48 -3.59
CA ASN A 226 1.41 -16.68 -4.89
C ASN A 226 2.00 -15.81 -5.99
N TRP A 227 2.57 -14.65 -5.63
CA TRP A 227 3.22 -13.75 -6.57
C TRP A 227 4.74 -13.89 -6.62
N HIS A 228 5.27 -15.00 -6.10
CA HIS A 228 6.71 -15.31 -6.11
C HIS A 228 7.55 -14.23 -5.43
N GLY A 229 7.13 -13.75 -4.26
CA GLY A 229 7.73 -12.60 -3.60
C GLY A 229 9.20 -12.72 -3.27
N ILE A 230 9.70 -13.95 -3.06
CA ILE A 230 11.13 -14.22 -2.89
C ILE A 230 11.92 -13.86 -4.15
N ASP A 231 11.37 -14.14 -5.33
CA ASP A 231 12.00 -13.85 -6.63
C ASP A 231 11.84 -12.38 -7.02
N VAL A 232 10.75 -11.74 -6.57
CA VAL A 232 10.46 -10.33 -6.83
C VAL A 232 11.32 -9.40 -5.99
N LEU A 233 11.55 -9.70 -4.70
CA LEU A 233 12.31 -8.83 -3.81
C LEU A 233 13.82 -9.03 -3.97
N ASP A 234 14.56 -7.95 -4.27
CA ASP A 234 16.02 -7.98 -4.27
C ASP A 234 16.59 -7.84 -2.86
N ARG A 235 15.98 -7.00 -2.01
CA ARG A 235 16.46 -6.70 -0.65
C ARG A 235 15.34 -6.32 0.32
N LYS A 236 15.63 -6.43 1.62
CA LYS A 236 14.85 -5.85 2.71
C LYS A 236 15.65 -4.77 3.43
N ARG A 237 14.99 -3.71 3.92
CA ARG A 237 15.56 -2.69 4.79
C ARG A 237 14.74 -2.60 6.07
N VAL A 238 15.44 -2.79 7.19
CA VAL A 238 14.86 -2.60 8.51
C VAL A 238 14.88 -1.12 8.86
N VAL A 239 13.74 -0.58 9.27
CA VAL A 239 13.57 0.82 9.67
C VAL A 239 12.84 0.88 11.01
N ARG A 240 13.47 1.50 12.02
CA ARG A 240 12.87 1.63 13.35
C ARG A 240 11.74 2.68 13.37
N PRO A 241 10.77 2.58 14.30
CA PRO A 241 9.70 3.56 14.45
C PRO A 241 10.18 5.00 14.62
N ARG A 242 11.28 5.20 15.36
CA ARG A 242 11.89 6.53 15.52
C ARG A 242 12.37 7.12 14.18
N GLU A 243 13.09 6.33 13.38
CA GLU A 243 13.56 6.76 12.06
C GLU A 243 12.38 7.11 11.15
N SER A 244 11.31 6.32 11.22
CA SER A 244 10.06 6.56 10.48
C SER A 244 9.45 7.93 10.82
N ILE A 245 9.33 8.25 12.11
CA ILE A 245 8.77 9.54 12.58
C ILE A 245 9.68 10.71 12.20
N GLU A 246 10.98 10.56 12.36
CA GLU A 246 11.97 11.59 12.01
C GLU A 246 11.90 11.91 10.51
N MET A 247 11.86 10.90 9.64
CA MET A 247 11.75 11.10 8.20
C MET A 247 10.40 11.65 7.76
N THR A 248 9.28 11.27 8.40
CA THR A 248 7.98 11.91 8.14
C THR A 248 8.04 13.41 8.45
N ARG A 249 8.70 13.81 9.54
CA ARG A 249 8.87 15.24 9.90
C ARG A 249 9.77 15.98 8.91
N ARG A 250 10.84 15.35 8.43
CA ARG A 250 11.71 15.94 7.40
C ARG A 250 10.97 16.11 6.08
N LEU A 251 10.22 15.10 5.65
CA LEU A 251 9.45 15.14 4.41
C LEU A 251 8.48 16.33 4.34
N VAL A 252 7.77 16.63 5.44
CA VAL A 252 6.90 17.82 5.49
C VAL A 252 7.69 19.13 5.60
N ARG A 253 8.76 19.19 6.40
CA ARG A 253 9.52 20.43 6.63
C ARG A 253 10.41 20.85 5.46
N GLU A 254 11.01 19.88 4.78
CA GLU A 254 12.02 20.09 3.74
C GLU A 254 11.44 19.95 2.32
N CYS A 255 10.31 19.25 2.14
CA CYS A 255 9.68 19.05 0.82
C CYS A 255 8.21 19.51 0.77
N GLY A 256 7.62 19.95 1.88
CA GLY A 256 6.20 20.37 1.92
C GLY A 256 5.20 19.22 1.78
N ILE A 257 5.64 17.97 1.87
CA ILE A 257 4.79 16.79 1.67
C ILE A 257 4.28 16.29 3.03
N PHE A 258 2.97 16.44 3.29
CA PHE A 258 2.31 15.88 4.46
C PHE A 258 1.88 14.43 4.19
N ALA A 259 2.53 13.47 4.85
CA ALA A 259 2.30 12.05 4.62
C ALA A 259 2.31 11.24 5.93
N GLY A 260 1.87 9.98 5.85
CA GLY A 260 1.81 9.07 6.99
C GLY A 260 3.18 8.60 7.48
N ILE A 261 3.18 7.93 8.64
CA ILE A 261 4.41 7.41 9.26
C ILE A 261 5.07 6.34 8.37
N SER A 262 4.29 5.46 7.71
CA SER A 262 4.82 4.48 6.75
C SER A 262 5.52 5.10 5.54
N SER A 263 5.12 6.31 5.11
CA SER A 263 5.84 7.07 4.08
C SER A 263 7.21 7.52 4.59
N GLY A 264 7.30 7.93 5.86
CA GLY A 264 8.58 8.23 6.51
C GLY A 264 9.48 6.99 6.62
N ALA A 265 8.92 5.82 6.93
CA ALA A 265 9.70 4.58 6.90
C ALA A 265 10.20 4.25 5.49
N SER A 266 9.34 4.36 4.48
CA SER A 266 9.72 4.11 3.08
C SER A 266 10.85 5.05 2.63
N LEU A 267 10.74 6.34 3.00
CA LEU A 267 11.80 7.33 2.78
C LEU A 267 13.09 6.94 3.50
N ALA A 268 13.05 6.59 4.79
CA ALA A 268 14.23 6.15 5.54
C ALA A 268 14.91 4.95 4.88
N GLY A 269 14.13 3.97 4.41
CA GLY A 269 14.64 2.84 3.63
C GLY A 269 15.29 3.27 2.33
N ALA A 270 14.68 4.21 1.60
CA ALA A 270 15.23 4.76 0.37
C ALA A 270 16.55 5.53 0.60
N LEU A 271 16.67 6.29 1.70
CA LEU A 271 17.92 6.97 2.05
C LEU A 271 19.04 5.97 2.37
N LYS A 272 18.73 4.86 3.05
CA LYS A 272 19.71 3.77 3.28
C LYS A 272 20.18 3.16 1.97
N VAL A 273 19.27 2.93 1.02
CA VAL A 273 19.62 2.43 -0.31
C VAL A 273 20.48 3.45 -1.06
N ALA A 274 20.09 4.72 -1.10
CA ALA A 274 20.83 5.79 -1.79
C ALA A 274 22.27 5.96 -1.26
N ASN A 275 22.49 5.73 0.03
CA ASN A 275 23.81 5.79 0.65
C ASN A 275 24.74 4.64 0.26
N GLU A 276 24.20 3.52 -0.24
CA GLU A 276 24.97 2.34 -0.67
C GLU A 276 25.18 2.26 -2.18
N ILE A 277 24.59 3.19 -2.95
CA ILE A 277 24.80 3.24 -4.40
C ILE A 277 26.16 3.91 -4.65
N ASP A 278 27.18 3.08 -4.85
CA ASP A 278 28.46 3.49 -5.42
C ASP A 278 28.27 3.79 -6.91
N VAL A 279 28.88 4.88 -7.38
CA VAL A 279 28.61 5.43 -8.72
C VAL A 279 29.64 4.95 -9.74
N ASP A 280 30.25 3.79 -9.51
CA ASP A 280 31.30 3.24 -10.39
C ASP A 280 30.78 2.22 -11.41
N ASP A 281 29.49 2.25 -11.74
CA ASP A 281 28.94 1.59 -12.92
C ASP A 281 28.34 2.61 -13.90
N GLY A 282 29.24 3.33 -14.58
CA GLY A 282 29.10 3.73 -15.98
C GLY A 282 28.00 4.73 -16.36
N VAL A 283 28.25 6.02 -16.14
CA VAL A 283 27.91 7.07 -17.12
C VAL A 283 29.04 8.09 -17.14
N ASP A 284 29.73 8.18 -18.27
CA ASP A 284 30.66 9.26 -18.61
C ASP A 284 30.04 10.62 -18.22
N ALA A 285 30.58 11.22 -17.17
CA ALA A 285 30.33 12.61 -16.80
C ALA A 285 31.08 13.58 -17.75
N ASP A 286 31.24 13.20 -19.03
CA ASP A 286 31.95 13.97 -20.03
C ASP A 286 31.15 14.04 -21.34
N ARG A 287 29.96 14.66 -21.25
CA ARG A 287 29.37 15.40 -22.37
C ARG A 287 28.83 16.73 -21.87
N ARG A 288 29.53 17.77 -22.32
CA ARG A 288 29.32 19.20 -22.16
C ARG A 288 27.89 19.66 -22.41
#